data_AF-A0A929HPR3-F1
#
_entry.id   AF-A0A929HPR3-F1
#
_cell.length_a   1.000
_cell.length_b   1.000
_cell.length_c   1.000
_cell.angle_alpha   90.00
_cell.angle_beta   90.00
_cell.angle_gamma   90.00
#
_symmetry.space_group_name_H-M   'P 1'
#
loop_
_entity.id
_entity.type
_entity.pdbx_description
1 polymer ?
#
loop_
_entity_poly.entity_id
_entity_poly.type
_entity_poly.pdbx_seq_one_letter_code
_entity_poly.pdbx_strand_id
1 'polypeptide(L)' 'ELPAGDDVIALISLTQKHGEDYWLVRQNFYSITRYNHSRMYAMAVTQLAEAIREKYEQTNEQ' A
#
# COMPACT_ATOMS: atom_id res chain seq x y z
N GLU A 1 -4.01 -7.65 -15.02
CA GLU A 1 -4.82 -8.82 -14.68
C GLU A 1 -4.84 -8.97 -13.17
N LEU A 2 -5.93 -9.47 -12.57
CA LEU A 2 -5.91 -9.80 -11.15
C LEU A 2 -4.99 -11.00 -10.96
N PRO A 3 -4.12 -11.01 -9.93
CA PRO A 3 -3.28 -12.16 -9.64
C PRO A 3 -4.15 -13.40 -9.43
N ALA A 4 -3.77 -14.51 -10.05
CA ALA A 4 -4.49 -15.78 -9.91
C ALA A 4 -4.41 -16.28 -8.46
N GLY A 5 -5.55 -16.62 -7.86
CA GLY A 5 -5.64 -17.19 -6.52
C GLY A 5 -6.93 -16.83 -5.78
N ASP A 6 -7.20 -17.53 -4.68
CA ASP A 6 -8.37 -17.33 -3.81
C ASP A 6 -8.09 -16.34 -2.66
N ASP A 7 -7.18 -15.39 -2.90
CA ASP A 7 -6.75 -14.47 -1.86
C ASP A 7 -7.88 -13.52 -1.45
N VAL A 8 -8.06 -13.36 -0.14
CA VAL A 8 -8.96 -12.36 0.40
C VAL A 8 -8.38 -10.97 0.17
N ILE A 9 -9.06 -10.20 -0.67
CA ILE A 9 -8.76 -8.80 -0.96
C ILE A 9 -9.89 -7.90 -0.46
N ALA A 10 -9.55 -6.66 -0.11
CA ALA A 10 -10.50 -5.63 0.25
C ALA A 10 -10.35 -4.42 -0.69
N LEU A 11 -11.48 -3.80 -1.04
CA LEU A 11 -11.50 -2.49 -1.69
C LEU A 11 -11.52 -1.40 -0.62
N ILE A 12 -10.60 -0.46 -0.69
CA ILE A 12 -10.57 0.73 0.15
C ILE A 12 -10.64 1.99 -0.71
N SER A 13 -11.21 3.06 -0.16
CA SER A 13 -11.08 4.41 -0.71
C SER A 13 -10.18 5.25 0.19
N LEU A 14 -9.42 6.15 -0.42
CA LEU A 14 -8.58 7.13 0.23
C LEU A 14 -8.92 8.52 -0.33
N THR A 15 -9.44 9.39 0.53
CA THR A 15 -9.75 10.76 0.16
C THR A 15 -8.48 11.57 -0.07
N GLN A 16 -8.29 12.03 -1.30
CA GLN A 16 -7.22 12.94 -1.71
C GLN A 16 -7.77 14.35 -1.96
N LYS A 17 -6.86 15.29 -2.18
CA LYS A 17 -7.19 16.68 -2.53
C LYS A 17 -8.07 16.79 -3.79
N HIS A 18 -7.94 15.87 -4.74
CA HIS A 18 -8.59 15.94 -6.05
C HIS A 18 -9.61 14.82 -6.32
N GLY A 19 -9.98 14.04 -5.30
CA GLY A 19 -10.93 12.94 -5.45
C GLY A 19 -10.63 11.76 -4.53
N GLU A 20 -11.31 10.65 -4.76
CA GLU A 20 -11.06 9.39 -4.07
C GLU A 20 -10.13 8.50 -4.90
N ASP A 21 -9.09 7.97 -4.27
CA ASP A 21 -8.32 6.88 -4.84
C ASP A 21 -8.86 5.54 -4.32
N TYR A 22 -9.09 4.60 -5.22
CA TYR A 22 -9.55 3.26 -4.88
C TYR A 22 -8.40 2.26 -4.98
N TRP A 23 -8.18 1.50 -3.92
CA TRP A 23 -7.09 0.53 -3.82
C TRP A 23 -7.60 -0.85 -3.47
N LEU A 24 -7.05 -1.86 -4.14
CA LEU A 24 -7.17 -3.26 -3.72
C LEU A 24 -6.04 -3.58 -2.75
N VAL A 25 -6.41 -4.02 -1.56
CA VAL A 25 -5.44 -4.34 -0.49
C VAL A 25 -5.62 -5.77 0.00
N ARG A 26 -4.54 -6.33 0.52
CA ARG A 26 -4.48 -7.68 1.10
C ARG A 26 -4.35 -7.62 2.62
N GLN A 27 -4.39 -8.78 3.27
CA GLN A 27 -4.27 -8.89 4.72
C GLN A 27 -3.02 -8.21 5.31
N ASN A 28 -1.89 -8.18 4.60
CA ASN A 28 -0.67 -7.50 5.06
C ASN A 28 -0.88 -5.99 5.26
N PHE A 29 -1.71 -5.35 4.44
CA PHE A 29 -2.07 -3.94 4.63
C PHE A 29 -2.84 -3.74 5.93
N TYR A 30 -3.78 -4.66 6.22
CA TYR A 30 -4.51 -4.63 7.48
C TYR A 30 -3.58 -4.79 8.70
N SER A 31 -2.52 -5.60 8.61
CA SER A 31 -1.52 -5.72 9.67
C SER A 31 -0.84 -4.39 10.01
N ILE A 32 -0.59 -3.51 9.03
CA ILE A 32 -0.04 -2.17 9.28
C ILE A 32 -1.04 -1.33 10.10
N THR A 33 -2.34 -1.46 9.81
CA THR A 33 -3.38 -0.74 10.57
C THR A 33 -3.49 -1.18 12.03
N ARG A 34 -2.87 -2.31 12.42
CA ARG A 34 -2.81 -2.75 13.83
C ARG A 34 -1.89 -1.89 14.69
N TYR A 35 -0.91 -1.21 14.08
CA TYR A 35 -0.09 -0.20 14.76
C TYR A 35 -0.84 1.12 14.91
N ASN A 36 -1.58 1.51 13.87
CA ASN A 36 -2.41 2.72 13.87
C ASN A 36 -3.63 2.50 12.97
N HIS A 37 -4.84 2.65 13.53
CA HIS A 37 -6.12 2.39 12.90
C HIS A 37 -6.52 3.43 11.82
N SER A 38 -5.59 3.85 10.97
CA SER A 38 -5.79 4.80 9.88
C SER A 38 -5.36 4.18 8.54
N ARG A 39 -6.26 4.19 7.56
CA ARG A 39 -5.97 3.71 6.19
C ARG A 39 -4.97 4.62 5.48
N MET A 40 -5.05 5.93 5.72
CA MET A 40 -4.07 6.91 5.21
C MET A 40 -2.68 6.65 5.78
N TYR A 41 -2.58 6.34 7.08
CA TYR A 41 -1.30 5.97 7.70
C TYR A 41 -0.72 4.70 7.06
N ALA A 42 -1.54 3.65 6.92
CA ALA A 42 -1.07 2.39 6.33
C ALA A 42 -0.61 2.58 4.87
N MET A 43 -1.31 3.39 4.08
CA MET A 43 -0.90 3.71 2.71
C MET A 43 0.40 4.51 2.68
N ALA A 44 0.55 5.52 3.55
CA ALA A 44 1.79 6.30 3.63
C ALA A 44 3.01 5.43 4.00
N VAL A 45 2.84 4.47 4.92
CA VAL A 45 3.89 3.51 5.28
C VAL A 45 4.24 2.60 4.09
N THR A 46 3.25 2.08 3.38
CA THR A 46 3.45 1.26 2.18
C THR A 46 4.23 2.01 1.11
N GLN A 47 3.78 3.22 0.75
CA GLN A 47 4.41 4.05 -0.28
C GLN A 47 5.84 4.46 0.12
N LEU A 48 6.07 4.77 1.39
CA LEU A 48 7.42 5.09 1.87
C LEU A 48 8.36 3.87 1.76
N ALA A 49 7.89 2.67 2.11
CA ALA A 49 8.69 1.45 2.00
C ALA A 49 9.06 1.15 0.53
N GLU A 50 8.13 1.34 -0.40
CA GLU A 50 8.38 1.22 -1.84
C GLU A 50 9.44 2.23 -2.31
N ALA A 51 9.30 3.51 -1.95
CA ALA A 51 10.26 4.55 -2.33
C ALA A 51 11.67 4.29 -1.76
N ILE A 52 11.77 3.77 -0.54
CA ILE A 52 13.06 3.38 0.06
C ILE A 52 13.68 2.22 -0.72
N ARG A 53 12.89 1.19 -1.05
CA ARG A 53 13.34 0.02 -1.80
C ARG A 53 13.84 0.42 -3.19
N GLU A 54 13.07 1.22 -3.92
CA GLU A 54 13.45 1.70 -5.26
C GLU A 54 14.77 2.48 -5.22
N LYS A 55 14.93 3.39 -4.24
CA LYS A 55 16.17 4.15 -4.07
C LYS A 55 17.36 3.26 -3.74
N TYR A 56 17.16 2.24 -2.92
CA TYR A 56 18.19 1.27 -2.57
C TYR A 56 18.64 0.43 -3.77
N GLU A 57 17.69 -0.05 -4.57
CA GLU A 57 17.96 -0.79 -5.82
C GLU A 57 18.73 0.06 -6.83
N GLN A 58 18.31 1.31 -7.06
CA GLN A 58 19.01 2.25 -7.96
C GLN A 58 20.45 2.54 -7.52
N THR A 59 20.72 2.57 -6.22
CA THR A 59 22.07 2.81 -5.70
C THR A 59 22.98 1.60 -5.90
N ASN A 60 22.44 0.39 -5.89
CA ASN A 60 23.20 -0.85 -6.03
C ASN A 60 23.46 -1.26 -7.48
N GLU A 61 22.67 -0.72 -8.42
CA GLU A 61 22.86 -0.92 -9.86
C GLU A 61 23.88 0.06 -10.48
N GLN A 62 24.33 1.07 -9.72
CA GLN A 62 25.39 2.03 -10.08
C GLN A 62 26.76 1.56 -9.58
#